data_AF-A0A9D2PEI6-F1
#
_entry.id   AF-A0A9D2PEI6-F1
#
_cell.length_a   1.000
_cell.length_b   1.000
_cell.length_c   1.000
_cell.angle_alpha   90.00
_cell.angle_beta   90.00
_cell.angle_gamma   90.00
#
_symmetry.space_group_name_H-M   'P 1'
#
loop_
_entity.id
_entity.type
_entity.pdbx_description
1 polymer ?
#
loop_
_entity_poly.entity_id
_entity_poly.type
_entity_poly.pdbx_seq_one_letter_code
_entity_poly.pdbx_strand_id
1 'polypeptide(L)'
;MHWYSHLYVGEKAAGKRYAVIQKIRRGEKDLRVYVITPASGGNNILDIYSAAEFFRPFRQERDPLILGIADGYDEALCVAGKIVADMYRTTGDFSLEKFLAQRDGERFE
;
A
#
# COMPACT_ATOMS: atom_id res chain seq x y z
N MET A 1 1.43 -7.91 10.04
CA MET A 1 1.18 -6.94 8.96
C MET A 1 1.85 -5.63 9.35
N HIS A 2 2.63 -5.06 8.44
CA HIS A 2 3.32 -3.79 8.66
C HIS A 2 2.67 -2.66 7.87
N TRP A 3 2.78 -1.44 8.39
CA TRP A 3 2.28 -0.24 7.75
C TRP A 3 3.46 0.65 7.41
N TYR A 4 3.51 1.13 6.18
CA TYR A 4 4.49 2.12 5.79
C TYR A 4 4.26 3.43 6.57
N SER A 5 5.36 4.03 7.04
CA SER A 5 5.36 5.28 7.83
C SER A 5 4.70 6.42 7.05
N HIS A 6 5.00 6.52 5.76
CA HIS A 6 4.39 7.47 4.83
C HIS A 6 3.22 6.85 4.06
N LEU A 7 2.33 6.15 4.77
CA LEU A 7 1.18 5.48 4.20
C LEU A 7 0.45 6.37 3.19
N TYR A 8 0.35 5.89 1.95
CA TYR A 8 -0.42 6.55 0.92
C TYR A 8 -1.91 6.32 1.15
N VAL A 9 -2.70 7.38 1.15
CA VAL A 9 -4.14 7.31 1.41
C VAL A 9 -4.86 7.97 0.24
N GLY A 10 -5.76 7.21 -0.40
CA GLY A 10 -6.65 7.74 -1.42
C GLY A 10 -7.58 8.84 -0.87
N GLU A 11 -8.08 9.72 -1.73
CA GLU A 11 -8.84 10.90 -1.33
C GLU A 11 -10.15 10.55 -0.58
N LYS A 12 -10.93 9.60 -1.12
CA LYS A 12 -12.14 9.05 -0.49
C LYS A 12 -11.77 8.29 0.78
N ALA A 13 -10.72 7.47 0.74
CA ALA A 13 -10.22 6.81 1.93
C ALA A 13 -9.79 7.80 3.03
N ALA A 14 -9.24 8.97 2.67
CA ALA A 14 -8.80 9.98 3.62
C ALA A 14 -9.96 10.55 4.43
N GLY A 15 -11.12 10.78 3.81
CA GLY A 15 -12.35 11.22 4.49
C GLY A 15 -12.86 10.26 5.57
N LYS A 16 -12.45 8.99 5.53
CA LYS A 16 -12.79 7.94 6.52
C LYS A 16 -11.56 7.14 6.96
N ARG A 17 -10.39 7.78 7.01
CA ARG A 17 -9.08 7.13 7.17
C ARG A 17 -9.03 6.18 8.36
N TYR A 18 -9.45 6.66 9.53
CA TYR A 18 -9.43 5.85 10.76
C TYR A 18 -10.30 4.61 10.62
N ALA A 19 -11.50 4.75 10.06
CA ALA A 19 -12.41 3.62 9.85
C ALA A 19 -11.82 2.59 8.88
N VAL A 20 -11.24 3.03 7.76
CA VAL A 20 -10.59 2.13 6.78
C VAL A 20 -9.42 1.38 7.41
N ILE A 21 -8.54 2.07 8.13
CA ILE A 21 -7.40 1.42 8.82
C ILE A 21 -7.90 0.41 9.85
N GLN A 22 -8.94 0.76 10.62
CA GLN A 22 -9.52 -0.15 11.62
C GLN A 22 -10.14 -1.40 10.98
N LYS A 23 -10.84 -1.26 9.85
CA LYS A 23 -11.37 -2.40 9.08
C LYS A 23 -10.26 -3.36 8.67
N ILE A 24 -9.16 -2.83 8.12
CA ILE A 24 -8.00 -3.63 7.72
C ILE A 24 -7.36 -4.29 8.96
N ARG A 25 -7.15 -3.57 10.06
CA ARG A 25 -6.59 -4.15 11.29
C ARG A 25 -7.44 -5.29 11.86
N ARG A 26 -8.77 -5.21 11.71
CA ARG A 26 -9.71 -6.25 12.15
C ARG A 26 -9.86 -7.40 11.17
N GLY A 27 -9.21 -7.37 10.01
CA GLY A 27 -9.35 -8.43 9.01
C GLY A 27 -10.70 -8.41 8.30
N GLU A 28 -11.40 -7.26 8.28
CA GLU A 28 -12.71 -7.16 7.64
C GLU A 28 -12.56 -7.33 6.11
N LYS A 29 -13.30 -8.27 5.54
CA LYS A 29 -13.26 -8.64 4.11
C LYS A 29 -14.15 -7.71 3.26
N ASP A 30 -14.02 -6.40 3.47
CA ASP A 30 -14.80 -5.38 2.76
C ASP A 30 -14.28 -5.23 1.33
N LEU A 31 -15.12 -5.53 0.33
CA LEU A 31 -14.77 -5.43 -1.09
C LEU A 31 -14.56 -3.99 -1.57
N ARG A 32 -15.00 -2.99 -0.81
CA ARG A 32 -14.76 -1.58 -1.13
C ARG A 32 -13.39 -1.09 -0.67
N VAL A 33 -12.77 -1.76 0.30
CA VAL A 33 -11.47 -1.35 0.81
C VAL A 33 -10.38 -2.06 0.04
N TYR A 34 -9.40 -1.30 -0.42
CA TYR A 34 -8.24 -1.80 -1.14
C TYR A 34 -6.95 -1.45 -0.41
N VAL A 35 -5.96 -2.34 -0.54
CA VAL A 35 -4.61 -2.16 -0.03
C VAL A 35 -3.61 -2.31 -1.17
N ILE A 36 -2.56 -1.50 -1.12
CA ILE A 36 -1.44 -1.55 -2.06
C ILE A 36 -0.22 -2.05 -1.29
N THR A 37 0.43 -3.09 -1.81
CA THR A 37 1.60 -3.73 -1.20
C THR A 37 2.76 -3.80 -2.20
N PRO A 38 4.00 -4.05 -1.75
CA PRO A 38 5.05 -4.54 -2.64
C PRO A 38 4.55 -5.77 -3.41
N ALA A 39 5.04 -5.95 -4.63
CA ALA A 39 4.68 -7.11 -5.43
C ALA A 39 5.13 -8.42 -4.76
N SER A 40 4.23 -9.39 -4.76
CA SER A 40 4.44 -10.73 -4.18
C SER A 40 5.16 -11.65 -5.16
N GLY A 41 5.03 -11.40 -6.48
CA GLY A 41 5.71 -12.10 -7.55
C GLY A 41 6.64 -11.13 -8.27
N GLY A 42 7.93 -11.46 -8.40
CA GLY A 42 9.01 -10.56 -8.83
C GLY A 42 8.93 -9.97 -10.25
N ASN A 43 7.79 -10.07 -10.93
CA ASN A 43 7.54 -9.46 -12.23
C ASN A 43 6.85 -8.08 -12.13
N ASN A 44 6.27 -7.75 -10.98
CA ASN A 44 5.57 -6.48 -10.75
C ASN A 44 6.31 -5.63 -9.70
N ILE A 45 5.98 -4.34 -9.62
CA ILE A 45 6.50 -3.44 -8.57
C ILE A 45 5.55 -3.44 -7.36
N LEU A 46 4.26 -3.29 -7.62
CA LEU A 46 3.19 -3.20 -6.63
C LEU A 46 2.10 -4.20 -6.95
N ASP A 47 1.43 -4.68 -5.91
CA ASP A 47 0.17 -5.38 -6.04
C ASP A 47 -0.97 -4.57 -5.40
N ILE A 48 -2.17 -4.71 -5.97
CA ILE A 48 -3.40 -4.09 -5.48
C ILE A 48 -4.38 -5.20 -5.12
N TYR A 49 -4.87 -5.18 -3.89
CA TYR A 49 -5.80 -6.18 -3.39
C TYR A 49 -7.03 -5.55 -2.77
N SER A 50 -8.21 -6.13 -3.03
CA SER A 50 -9.35 -5.89 -2.14
C SER A 50 -9.03 -6.46 -0.75
N ALA A 51 -9.65 -5.93 0.30
CA ALA A 51 -9.44 -6.45 1.65
C ALA A 51 -9.84 -7.94 1.75
N ALA A 52 -10.85 -8.37 1.00
CA ALA A 52 -11.25 -9.77 0.91
C ALA A 52 -10.15 -10.69 0.34
N GLU A 53 -9.43 -10.25 -0.69
CA GLU A 53 -8.31 -10.99 -1.27
C GLU A 53 -7.04 -10.90 -0.42
N PHE A 54 -6.85 -9.79 0.26
CA PHE A 54 -5.72 -9.55 1.14
C PHE A 54 -5.74 -10.47 2.36
N PHE A 55 -6.91 -10.70 2.96
CA PHE A 55 -7.07 -11.59 4.13
C PHE A 55 -7.22 -13.08 3.79
N ARG A 56 -6.79 -13.52 2.60
CA ARG A 56 -6.65 -14.96 2.33
C ARG A 56 -5.46 -15.54 3.13
N PRO A 57 -5.57 -16.74 3.72
CA PRO A 57 -4.58 -17.30 4.66
C PRO A 57 -3.13 -17.24 4.17
N PHE A 58 -2.89 -17.72 2.94
CA PHE A 58 -1.57 -17.75 2.30
C PHE A 58 -0.84 -16.39 2.24
N ARG A 59 -1.58 -15.27 2.20
CA ARG A 59 -0.96 -13.93 2.18
C ARG A 59 -0.51 -13.46 3.56
N GLN A 60 -1.30 -13.76 4.58
CA GLN A 60 -1.03 -13.25 5.93
C GLN A 60 0.20 -13.92 6.54
N GLU A 61 0.52 -15.14 6.12
CA GLU A 61 1.75 -15.87 6.47
C GLU A 61 3.04 -15.14 6.03
N ARG A 62 2.96 -14.21 5.08
CA ARG A 62 4.11 -13.46 4.53
C ARG A 62 4.36 -12.11 5.21
N ASP A 63 3.65 -11.83 6.29
CA ASP A 63 3.72 -10.56 7.03
C ASP A 63 3.76 -9.31 6.13
N PRO A 64 2.69 -9.07 5.34
CA PRO A 64 2.74 -8.09 4.25
C PRO A 64 2.93 -6.65 4.75
N LEU A 65 3.69 -5.87 3.98
CA LEU A 65 3.83 -4.42 4.11
C LEU A 65 2.73 -3.72 3.31
N ILE A 66 1.96 -2.84 3.96
CA ILE A 66 0.98 -1.98 3.32
C ILE A 66 1.62 -0.62 3.03
N LEU A 67 1.75 -0.29 1.75
CA LEU A 67 2.23 1.00 1.26
C LEU A 67 1.11 2.02 1.11
N GLY A 68 -0.10 1.57 0.77
CA GLY A 68 -1.24 2.46 0.62
C GLY A 68 -2.60 1.80 0.84
N ILE A 69 -3.61 2.65 1.04
CA ILE A 69 -5.02 2.27 1.22
C ILE A 69 -5.93 3.12 0.35
N ALA A 70 -7.02 2.52 -0.11
CA ALA A 70 -8.01 3.16 -0.97
C ALA A 70 -9.44 2.66 -0.69
N ASP A 71 -10.41 3.46 -1.08
CA ASP A 71 -11.84 3.16 -1.09
C ASP A 71 -12.35 3.08 -2.54
N GLY A 72 -12.41 1.85 -3.05
CA GLY A 72 -12.71 1.52 -4.43
C GLY A 72 -11.47 1.28 -5.27
N TYR A 73 -11.65 0.51 -6.34
CA TYR A 73 -10.57 0.08 -7.23
C TYR A 73 -9.94 1.25 -8.00
N ASP A 74 -10.75 2.15 -8.56
CA ASP A 74 -10.25 3.31 -9.31
C ASP A 74 -9.33 4.19 -8.47
N GLU A 75 -9.71 4.41 -7.21
CA GLU A 75 -8.85 5.14 -6.28
C GLU A 75 -7.57 4.38 -5.96
N ALA A 76 -7.63 3.05 -5.84
CA ALA A 76 -6.45 2.22 -5.63
C ALA A 76 -5.46 2.34 -6.81
N LEU A 77 -5.95 2.43 -8.05
CA LEU A 77 -5.12 2.69 -9.23
C LEU A 77 -4.46 4.06 -9.15
N CYS A 78 -5.18 5.11 -8.77
CA CYS A 78 -4.61 6.44 -8.58
C CYS A 78 -3.52 6.45 -7.50
N VAL A 79 -3.75 5.76 -6.38
CA VAL A 79 -2.78 5.63 -5.29
C VAL A 79 -1.53 4.88 -5.76
N ALA A 80 -1.69 3.76 -6.46
CA ALA A 80 -0.56 3.00 -7.01
C ALA A 80 0.24 3.83 -8.02
N GLY A 81 -0.43 4.55 -8.92
CA GLY A 81 0.22 5.46 -9.87
C GLY A 81 1.00 6.57 -9.17
N LYS A 82 0.48 7.11 -8.06
CA LYS A 82 1.19 8.09 -7.24
C LYS A 82 2.45 7.52 -6.59
N ILE A 83 2.37 6.30 -6.05
CA ILE A 83 3.54 5.61 -5.46
C ILE A 83 4.64 5.42 -6.52
N VAL A 84 4.28 4.94 -7.72
CA VAL A 84 5.24 4.72 -8.80
C VAL A 84 5.83 6.04 -9.31
N ALA A 85 5.03 7.10 -9.40
CA ALA A 85 5.50 8.41 -9.80
C ALA A 85 6.48 9.01 -8.77
N ASP A 86 6.15 8.91 -7.47
CA ASP A 86 7.02 9.37 -6.39
C ASP A 86 8.32 8.57 -6.33
N MET A 87 8.25 7.25 -6.53
CA MET A 87 9.41 6.37 -6.65
C MET A 87 10.37 6.87 -7.72
N TYR A 88 9.88 7.07 -8.95
CA TYR A 88 10.70 7.57 -10.04
C TYR A 88 11.30 8.94 -9.79
N ARG A 89 10.53 9.87 -9.17
CA ARG A 89 11.03 11.21 -8.84
C ARG A 89 12.12 11.17 -7.77
N THR A 90 12.03 10.26 -6.81
CA THR A 90 12.97 10.14 -5.71
C THR A 90 14.25 9.39 -6.11
N THR A 91 14.14 8.27 -6.82
CA THR A 91 15.29 7.40 -7.12
C THR A 91 15.84 7.56 -8.54
N GLY A 92 15.08 8.17 -9.45
CA GLY A 92 15.38 8.17 -10.89
C GLY A 92 15.16 6.82 -11.58
N ASP A 93 14.63 5.82 -10.86
CA ASP A 93 14.34 4.47 -11.35
C ASP A 93 13.03 3.91 -10.75
N PHE A 94 12.73 2.63 -10.97
CA PHE A 94 11.55 1.96 -10.41
C PHE A 94 11.90 0.94 -9.32
N SER A 95 13.01 1.16 -8.61
CA SER A 95 13.42 0.28 -7.51
C SER A 95 12.69 0.64 -6.22
N LEU A 96 11.71 -0.19 -5.85
CA LEU A 96 10.98 -0.03 -4.58
C LEU A 96 11.91 -0.12 -3.37
N GLU A 97 12.92 -1.00 -3.40
CA GLU A 97 13.90 -1.13 -2.31
C GLU A 97 14.68 0.16 -2.07
N LYS A 98 15.23 0.77 -3.14
CA LYS A 98 15.93 2.06 -3.04
C LYS A 98 15.01 3.17 -2.55
N PHE A 99 13.78 3.19 -3.03
CA PHE A 99 12.79 4.19 -2.65
C PHE A 99 12.45 4.14 -1.16
N LEU A 100 12.20 2.93 -0.63
CA LEU A 100 11.93 2.74 0.80
C LEU A 100 13.15 3.10 1.65
N ALA A 101 14.36 2.71 1.22
CA ALA A 101 15.59 3.00 1.95
C ALA A 101 15.90 4.51 2.05
N GLN A 102 15.67 5.29 0.97
CA GLN A 102 15.89 6.74 1.01
C GLN A 102 14.90 7.45 1.93
N ARG A 103 13.62 7.06 1.87
CA ARG A 103 12.56 7.65 2.71
C ARG A 103 12.69 7.30 4.19
N ASP A 104 13.13 6.09 4.52
CA ASP A 104 13.38 5.71 5.91
C ASP A 104 14.70 6.31 6.44
N GLY A 105 15.65 6.65 5.55
CA GLY A 105 16.91 7.30 5.86
C GLY A 105 16.80 8.80 6.19
N GLU A 106 15.80 9.50 5.63
CA GLU A 106 15.45 10.90 5.98
C GLU A 106 15.03 11.10 7.46
N ARG A 107 15.00 10.03 8.25
CA ARG A 107 14.68 10.03 9.68
C ARG A 107 15.87 10.41 10.60
N PHE A 108 17.08 10.59 10.05
CA PHE A 108 18.30 10.86 10.82
C PHE A 108 19.01 12.18 10.46
N GLU A 109 18.38 13.09 9.72
CA GLU A 109 18.87 14.46 9.50
C GLU A 109 17.97 15.51 10.16
#